data_AF-A0A6B8RQ21-F1
#
_entry.id   AF-A0A6B8RQ21-F1
#
_cell.length_a   1.000
_cell.length_b   1.000
_cell.length_c   1.000
_cell.angle_alpha   90.00
_cell.angle_beta   90.00
_cell.angle_gamma   90.00
#
_symmetry.space_group_name_H-M   'P 1'
#
loop_
_entity.id
_entity.type
_entity.pdbx_description
1 polymer ?
#
loop_
_entity_poly.entity_id
_entity_poly.type
_entity_poly.pdbx_seq_one_letter_code
_entity_poly.pdbx_strand_id
1 'polypeptide(L)'
;MQRLGLILFIAAASFTDAILTDFGLRLGSIGEANPLMLWLYQWNAIAFFLLKLSLPLLLLLVIPKLLSKVLQNLLYLTSAIYLCILSLHGVWLLEQFTTI
;
A
#
# COMPACT_ATOMS: atom_id res chain seq x y z
N MET A 1 -19.34 -10.73 4.81
CA MET A 1 -19.22 -9.25 4.67
C MET A 1 -17.89 -8.73 5.22
N GLN A 2 -17.46 -9.10 6.43
CA GLN A 2 -16.19 -8.64 7.04
C GLN A 2 -14.93 -8.89 6.17
N ARG A 3 -14.82 -10.06 5.51
CA ARG A 3 -13.67 -10.42 4.67
C ARG A 3 -13.51 -9.52 3.43
N LEU A 4 -14.61 -9.26 2.73
CA LEU A 4 -14.61 -8.38 1.57
C LEU A 4 -14.23 -6.95 1.99
N GLY A 5 -14.74 -6.48 3.14
CA GLY A 5 -14.35 -5.19 3.71
C GLY A 5 -12.86 -5.07 3.96
N LEU A 6 -12.22 -6.10 4.52
CA LEU A 6 -10.76 -6.12 4.72
C LEU A 6 -9.99 -6.07 3.40
N ILE A 7 -10.40 -6.83 2.38
CA ILE A 7 -9.71 -6.84 1.09
C ILE A 7 -9.89 -5.49 0.37
N LEU A 8 -11.09 -4.91 0.40
CA LEU A 8 -11.34 -3.56 -0.12
C LEU A 8 -10.52 -2.50 0.62
N PHE A 9 -10.42 -2.61 1.94
CA PHE A 9 -9.55 -1.75 2.74
C PHE A 9 -8.09 -1.88 2.30
N ILE A 10 -7.56 -3.10 2.16
CA ILE A 10 -6.17 -3.32 1.71
C ILE A 10 -5.96 -2.76 0.30
N ALA A 11 -6.92 -2.92 -0.61
CA ALA A 11 -6.84 -2.36 -1.95
C ALA A 11 -6.78 -0.83 -1.94
N ALA A 12 -7.68 -0.19 -1.18
CA ALA A 12 -7.70 1.26 -1.03
C ALA A 12 -6.42 1.76 -0.34
N ALA A 13 -5.98 1.09 0.72
CA ALA A 13 -4.77 1.44 1.45
C ALA A 13 -3.51 1.30 0.59
N SER A 14 -3.41 0.24 -0.22
CA SER A 14 -2.30 0.07 -1.17
C SER A 14 -2.29 1.16 -2.25
N PHE A 15 -3.47 1.56 -2.74
CA PHE A 15 -3.59 2.65 -3.70
C PHE A 15 -3.16 3.99 -3.10
N THR A 16 -3.65 4.30 -1.90
CA THR A 16 -3.25 5.51 -1.18
C THR A 16 -1.75 5.50 -0.87
N ASP A 17 -1.19 4.38 -0.40
CA ASP A 17 0.25 4.23 -0.18
C ASP A 17 1.04 4.48 -1.46
N ALA A 18 0.63 3.93 -2.61
CA ALA A 18 1.31 4.16 -3.88
C ALA A 18 1.31 5.64 -4.29
N ILE A 19 0.20 6.37 -4.11
CA ILE A 19 0.11 7.80 -4.37
C ILE A 19 1.03 8.59 -3.44
N LEU A 20 0.96 8.32 -2.13
CA LEU A 20 1.75 9.04 -1.14
C LEU A 20 3.24 8.75 -1.30
N THR A 21 3.62 7.52 -1.66
CA THR A 21 5.00 7.19 -2.01
C THR A 21 5.46 7.95 -3.25
N ASP A 22 4.68 7.96 -4.35
CA ASP A 22 5.05 8.72 -5.56
C ASP A 22 5.21 10.21 -5.27
N PHE A 23 4.28 10.80 -4.52
CA PHE A 23 4.35 12.19 -4.13
C PHE A 23 5.58 12.50 -3.27
N GLY A 24 5.82 11.69 -2.24
CA GLY A 24 6.96 11.89 -1.34
C GLY A 24 8.31 11.66 -2.03
N LEU A 25 8.40 10.70 -2.96
CA LEU A 25 9.61 10.50 -3.77
C LEU A 25 9.87 11.70 -4.70
N ARG A 26 8.84 12.27 -5.33
CA ARG A 26 8.98 13.46 -6.19
C ARG A 26 9.40 14.70 -5.44
N LEU A 27 8.93 14.86 -4.21
CA LEU A 27 9.34 15.96 -3.32
C LEU A 27 10.69 15.73 -2.65
N GLY A 28 11.23 14.51 -2.71
CA GLY A 28 12.44 14.12 -1.98
C GLY A 28 12.24 14.07 -0.47
N SER A 29 11.00 14.02 0.02
CA SER A 29 10.67 13.99 1.44
C SER A 29 10.84 12.61 2.06
N ILE A 30 10.78 11.55 1.25
CA ILE A 30 10.90 10.16 1.69
C ILE A 30 11.70 9.36 0.67
N GLY A 31 12.29 8.24 1.11
CA GLY A 31 12.93 7.25 0.24
C GLY A 31 12.09 5.96 0.13
N GLU A 32 12.24 5.23 -0.96
CA GLU A 32 11.65 3.89 -1.11
C GLU A 32 12.65 2.83 -0.60
N ALA A 33 12.30 2.20 0.52
CA ALA A 33 13.17 1.22 1.18
C ALA A 33 13.21 -0.14 0.45
N ASN A 34 12.19 -0.44 -0.37
CA ASN A 34 12.14 -1.68 -1.14
C ASN A 34 12.96 -1.54 -2.44
N PRO A 35 14.10 -2.26 -2.60
CA PRO A 35 14.96 -2.08 -3.78
C PRO A 35 14.26 -2.41 -5.10
N LEU A 36 13.34 -3.38 -5.11
CA LEU A 36 12.57 -3.72 -6.30
C LEU A 36 11.60 -2.59 -6.68
N MET A 37 10.89 -2.03 -5.70
CA MET A 37 9.97 -0.94 -5.96
C MET A 37 10.72 0.33 -6.38
N LEU A 38 11.87 0.61 -5.79
CA LEU A 38 12.74 1.71 -6.18
C LEU A 38 13.20 1.55 -7.64
N TRP A 39 13.67 0.36 -8.01
CA TRP A 39 14.07 0.07 -9.39
C TRP A 39 12.90 0.22 -10.38
N LEU A 40 11.72 -0.30 -10.04
CA LEU A 40 10.51 -0.13 -10.85
C LEU A 40 10.12 1.34 -11.00
N TYR A 41 10.18 2.09 -9.92
CA TYR A 41 9.84 3.51 -9.92
C TYR A 41 10.79 4.31 -10.83
N GLN A 42 12.09 4.05 -10.73
CA GLN A 42 13.12 4.66 -11.57
C GLN A 42 12.97 4.29 -13.05
N TRP A 43 12.54 3.06 -13.35
CA TRP A 43 12.30 2.61 -14.71
C TRP A 43 11.00 3.20 -15.30
N ASN A 44 9.90 3.06 -14.59
CA ASN A 44 8.58 3.54 -14.99
C ASN A 44 7.62 3.62 -13.80
N ALA A 45 7.15 4.82 -13.46
CA ALA A 45 6.20 5.02 -12.36
C ALA A 45 4.91 4.18 -12.51
N ILE A 46 4.39 3.97 -13.72
CA ILE A 46 3.21 3.13 -13.96
C ILE A 46 3.48 1.68 -13.56
N ALA A 47 4.68 1.15 -13.83
CA ALA A 47 5.05 -0.20 -13.43
C ALA A 47 5.10 -0.36 -11.91
N PHE A 48 5.57 0.67 -11.19
CA PHE A 48 5.49 0.74 -9.72
C PHE A 48 4.04 0.66 -9.23
N PHE A 49 3.12 1.45 -9.79
CA PHE A 49 1.70 1.42 -9.42
C PHE A 49 1.06 0.06 -9.73
N LEU A 50 1.30 -0.49 -10.91
CA LEU A 50 0.74 -1.78 -11.32
C LEU A 50 1.18 -2.90 -10.39
N LEU A 51 2.46 -2.95 -10.00
CA LEU A 51 2.93 -3.98 -9.10
C LEU A 51 2.32 -3.82 -7.70
N LYS A 52 2.32 -2.62 -7.11
CA LYS A 52 1.72 -2.35 -5.78
C LYS A 52 0.24 -2.72 -5.72
N LEU A 53 -0.49 -2.52 -6.81
CA LEU A 53 -1.93 -2.81 -6.88
C LEU A 53 -2.25 -4.24 -7.31
N SER A 54 -1.33 -4.94 -7.96
CA SER A 54 -1.57 -6.28 -8.49
C SER A 54 -2.02 -7.28 -7.41
N LEU A 55 -1.36 -7.30 -6.25
CA LEU A 55 -1.67 -8.24 -5.17
C LEU A 55 -3.07 -8.05 -4.55
N PRO A 56 -3.49 -6.84 -4.13
CA PRO A 56 -4.85 -6.65 -3.63
C PRO A 56 -5.92 -6.87 -4.70
N LEU A 57 -5.65 -6.53 -5.98
CA LEU A 57 -6.57 -6.82 -7.07
C LEU A 57 -6.71 -8.32 -7.33
N LEU A 58 -5.61 -9.07 -7.33
CA LEU A 58 -5.64 -10.53 -7.40
C LEU A 58 -6.41 -11.14 -6.22
N LEU A 59 -6.23 -10.60 -5.01
CA LEU A 59 -7.01 -11.01 -3.83
C LEU A 59 -8.52 -10.78 -4.03
N LEU A 60 -8.93 -9.68 -4.67
CA LEU A 60 -10.34 -9.40 -5.01
C LEU A 60 -10.90 -10.39 -6.04
N LEU A 61 -10.09 -10.81 -7.01
CA LEU A 61 -10.50 -11.75 -8.06
C LEU A 61 -10.61 -13.19 -7.54
N VAL A 62 -9.72 -13.57 -6.62
CA VAL A 62 -9.57 -14.95 -6.18
C VAL A 62 -10.38 -15.25 -4.93
N ILE A 63 -11.12 -14.29 -4.32
CA ILE A 63 -11.84 -14.46 -3.04
C ILE A 63 -12.57 -15.81 -3.01
N PRO A 64 -12.00 -16.83 -2.35
CA PRO A 64 -12.69 -18.10 -2.22
C PRO A 64 -13.85 -17.88 -1.25
N LYS A 65 -14.98 -18.53 -1.51
CA LYS A 65 -16.12 -18.55 -0.57
C LYS A 65 -15.68 -18.98 0.85
N LEU A 66 -14.59 -19.75 0.96
CA LEU A 66 -13.98 -20.21 2.20
C LEU A 66 -12.49 -19.83 2.25
N LEU A 67 -12.15 -18.82 3.07
CA LEU A 67 -10.77 -18.52 3.44
C LEU A 67 -10.34 -19.41 4.61
N SER A 68 -9.13 -19.97 4.55
CA SER A 68 -8.54 -20.65 5.71
C SER A 68 -8.36 -19.68 6.89
N LYS A 69 -8.24 -20.21 8.12
CA LYS A 69 -8.01 -19.39 9.32
C LYS A 69 -6.67 -18.62 9.21
N VAL A 70 -5.66 -19.24 8.60
CA VAL A 70 -4.36 -18.62 8.32
C VAL A 70 -4.53 -17.40 7.43
N LEU A 71 -5.24 -17.53 6.31
CA LEU A 71 -5.44 -16.42 5.37
C LEU A 71 -6.27 -15.28 5.98
N GLN A 72 -7.23 -15.59 6.84
CA GLN A 72 -7.96 -14.56 7.60
C GLN A 72 -7.04 -13.79 8.56
N ASN A 73 -6.17 -14.48 9.30
CA ASN A 73 -5.20 -13.82 10.18
C ASN A 73 -4.22 -12.96 9.38
N LEU A 74 -3.78 -13.42 8.20
CA LEU A 74 -2.93 -12.62 7.32
C LEU A 74 -3.64 -11.36 6.83
N LEU A 75 -4.93 -11.42 6.47
CA LEU A 75 -5.69 -10.22 6.09
C LEU A 75 -5.77 -9.18 7.22
N TYR A 76 -5.98 -9.62 8.47
CA TYR A 76 -5.95 -8.72 9.62
C TYR A 76 -4.57 -8.10 9.82
N LEU A 77 -3.53 -8.92 9.77
CA LEU A 77 -2.15 -8.46 9.91
C LEU A 77 -1.77 -7.46 8.81
N THR A 78 -2.06 -7.77 7.55
CA THR A 78 -1.83 -6.88 6.41
C THR A 78 -2.60 -5.57 6.57
N SER A 79 -3.85 -5.62 7.03
CA SER A 79 -4.64 -4.41 7.28
C SER A 79 -4.01 -3.53 8.38
N ALA A 80 -3.54 -4.15 9.47
CA ALA A 80 -2.86 -3.43 10.55
C ALA A 80 -1.53 -2.81 10.07
N ILE A 81 -0.74 -3.53 9.27
CA ILE A 81 0.50 -3.03 8.67
C ILE A 81 0.19 -1.81 7.78
N TYR A 82 -0.81 -1.89 6.91
CA TYR A 82 -1.21 -0.76 6.07
C TYR A 82 -1.66 0.46 6.88
N LEU A 83 -2.37 0.24 7.99
CA LEU A 83 -2.74 1.34 8.89
C LEU A 83 -1.49 2.04 9.46
N CYS A 84 -0.49 1.27 9.91
CA CYS A 84 0.79 1.83 10.36
C CYS A 84 1.53 2.60 9.26
N ILE A 85 1.61 2.05 8.05
CA ILE A 85 2.28 2.69 6.90
C ILE A 85 1.58 4.02 6.54
N LEU A 86 0.26 4.03 6.46
CA LEU A 86 -0.49 5.26 6.16
C LEU A 86 -0.36 6.30 7.28
N SER A 87 -0.23 5.85 8.53
CA SER A 87 0.03 6.76 9.66
C SER A 87 1.43 7.40 9.54
N LEU A 88 2.43 6.63 9.11
CA LEU A 88 3.77 7.14 8.83
C LEU A 88 3.77 8.17 7.71
N HIS A 89 3.03 7.93 6.62
CA HIS A 89 2.83 8.96 5.59
C HIS A 89 2.16 10.22 6.14
N GLY A 90 1.22 10.08 7.08
CA GLY A 90 0.62 11.21 7.79
C GLY A 90 1.68 12.06 8.52
N VAL A 91 2.63 11.43 9.20
CA VAL A 91 3.75 12.12 9.86
C VAL A 91 4.63 12.84 8.84
N TRP A 92 5.01 12.17 7.75
CA TRP A 92 5.85 12.77 6.71
C TRP A 92 5.20 13.96 6.01
N LEU A 93 3.90 13.87 5.74
CA LEU A 93 3.14 15.01 5.19
C LEU A 93 3.13 16.19 6.15
N LEU A 94 2.90 15.94 7.45
CA LEU A 94 2.94 16.99 8.47
C LEU A 94 4.33 17.65 8.54
N GLU A 95 5.40 16.85 8.56
CA GLU A 95 6.78 17.36 8.55
C GLU A 95 7.04 18.24 7.32
N GLN A 96 6.60 17.80 6.13
CA GLN A 96 6.73 18.56 4.89
C GLN A 96 5.98 19.91 4.95
N PHE A 97 4.78 19.97 5.54
CA PHE A 97 4.04 21.23 5.65
C PHE A 97 4.60 22.17 6.73
N THR A 98 5.24 21.63 7.78
CA THR A 98 5.84 22.45 8.84
C THR A 98 7.21 23.03 8.50
N THR A 99 7.87 22.50 7.46
CA THR A 99 9.21 22.93 7.02
C THR A 99 9.18 23.92 5.85
N ILE A 100 8.00 24.20 5.29
CA ILE A 100 7.73 25.24 4.27
C ILE A 100 7.26 26.52 4.97
#